data_AF-A0A662BNU3-F1
#
_entry.id   AF-A0A662BNU3-F1
#
_cell.length_a   1.000
_cell.length_b   1.000
_cell.length_c   1.000
_cell.angle_alpha   90.00
_cell.angle_beta   90.00
_cell.angle_gamma   90.00
#
_symmetry.space_group_name_H-M   'P 1'
#
loop_
_entity.id
_entity.type
_entity.pdbx_description
1 polymer ?
#
loop_
_entity_poly.entity_id
_entity_poly.type
_entity_poly.pdbx_seq_one_letter_code
_entity_poly.pdbx_strand_id
1 'polypeptide(L)'
;MVDVDGKNCYPRNQIWMTDGYGDYIRHFLRAMAYEPELAPDDAIHLLSTTSVIKSIEYVTQPVIADENSDEVLLFYRTYDGFSVEDIRLMAKPGRVMADGKSLNEVNSIETDGWNWRPLKKGGVLTIKHETAKEIKVLKLKY
;
A
#
# COMPACT_ATOMS: atom_id res chain seq x y z
N MET A 1 -33.66 -2.47 0.82
CA MET A 1 -34.98 -1.79 0.73
C MET A 1 -34.70 -0.31 0.81
N VAL A 2 -35.47 0.52 0.13
CA VAL A 2 -35.30 1.98 0.15
C VAL A 2 -36.55 2.56 0.80
N ASP A 3 -36.39 3.46 1.76
CA ASP A 3 -37.50 4.14 2.43
C ASP A 3 -38.10 5.23 1.52
N VAL A 4 -39.24 5.79 1.91
CA VAL A 4 -39.96 6.84 1.17
C VAL A 4 -39.14 8.12 0.98
N ASP A 5 -38.07 8.30 1.76
CA ASP A 5 -37.14 9.44 1.69
C ASP A 5 -35.82 9.11 0.96
N GLY A 6 -35.71 7.92 0.36
CA GLY A 6 -34.53 7.49 -0.38
C GLY A 6 -33.41 6.90 0.50
N LYS A 7 -33.58 6.82 1.82
CA LYS A 7 -32.58 6.18 2.68
C LYS A 7 -32.62 4.66 2.54
N ASN A 8 -31.48 4.03 2.81
CA ASN A 8 -31.44 2.59 2.99
C ASN A 8 -32.32 2.18 4.19
N CYS A 9 -33.31 1.33 3.92
CA CYS A 9 -34.15 0.69 4.90
C CYS A 9 -33.70 -0.76 5.10
N TYR A 10 -33.61 -1.16 6.37
CA TYR A 10 -33.10 -2.44 6.81
C TYR A 10 -34.18 -3.21 7.58
N PRO A 11 -34.23 -4.54 7.50
CA PRO A 11 -35.13 -5.33 8.34
C PRO A 11 -34.95 -4.94 9.82
N ARG A 12 -36.03 -4.47 10.46
CA ARG A 12 -36.02 -3.99 11.86
C ARG A 12 -35.01 -2.87 12.14
N ASN A 13 -34.62 -2.09 11.13
CA ASN A 13 -33.56 -1.08 11.22
C ASN A 13 -32.20 -1.63 11.71
N GLN A 14 -31.95 -2.93 11.50
CA GLN A 14 -30.69 -3.57 11.88
C GLN A 14 -29.72 -3.61 10.71
N ILE A 15 -28.78 -2.66 10.69
CA ILE A 15 -27.71 -2.59 9.68
C ILE A 15 -26.82 -3.85 9.69
N TRP A 16 -26.68 -4.47 10.87
CA TRP A 16 -25.82 -5.63 11.14
C TRP A 16 -26.18 -6.88 10.34
N MET A 17 -27.44 -7.05 9.93
CA MET A 17 -27.93 -8.24 9.23
C MET A 17 -27.94 -8.07 7.71
N THR A 18 -27.17 -7.11 7.20
CA THR A 18 -27.10 -6.82 5.77
C THR A 18 -25.79 -7.34 5.23
N ASP A 19 -25.84 -7.91 4.03
CA ASP A 19 -24.66 -8.48 3.35
C ASP A 19 -23.52 -7.45 3.25
N GLY A 20 -23.88 -6.19 2.93
CA GLY A 20 -22.93 -5.08 2.84
C GLY A 20 -22.28 -4.67 4.17
N TYR A 21 -22.88 -4.98 5.32
CA TYR A 21 -22.31 -4.60 6.62
C TYR A 21 -21.15 -5.51 7.03
N GLY A 22 -21.16 -6.78 6.62
CA GLY A 22 -20.07 -7.69 6.92
C GLY A 22 -18.80 -7.39 6.12
N ASP A 23 -18.94 -6.72 4.98
CA ASP A 23 -17.86 -6.56 4.02
C ASP A 23 -17.48 -5.12 3.66
N TYR A 24 -18.22 -4.09 4.10
CA TYR A 24 -17.99 -2.70 3.70
C TYR A 24 -16.52 -2.25 3.81
N ILE A 25 -15.80 -2.67 4.85
CA ILE A 25 -14.37 -2.34 5.03
C ILE A 25 -13.57 -2.85 3.83
N ARG A 26 -13.82 -4.08 3.38
CA ARG A 26 -13.16 -4.65 2.19
C ARG A 26 -13.51 -3.87 0.92
N HIS A 27 -14.74 -3.36 0.81
CA HIS A 27 -15.13 -2.52 -0.34
C HIS A 27 -14.35 -1.20 -0.34
N PHE A 28 -14.22 -0.51 0.80
CA PHE A 28 -13.43 0.71 0.89
C PHE A 28 -11.94 0.48 0.60
N LEU A 29 -11.35 -0.57 1.15
CA LEU A 29 -9.95 -0.93 0.88
C LEU A 29 -9.73 -1.23 -0.62
N ARG A 30 -10.62 -1.99 -1.25
CA ARG A 30 -10.56 -2.26 -2.69
C ARG A 30 -10.78 -1.01 -3.54
N ALA A 31 -11.68 -0.12 -3.12
CA ALA A 31 -11.90 1.15 -3.80
C ALA A 31 -10.64 2.02 -3.75
N MET A 32 -9.94 2.09 -2.60
CA MET A 32 -8.67 2.79 -2.47
C MET A 32 -7.53 2.12 -3.25
N ALA A 33 -7.55 0.80 -3.43
CA ALA A 33 -6.60 0.13 -4.33
C ALA A 33 -6.85 0.46 -5.80
N TYR A 34 -8.12 0.49 -6.21
CA TYR A 34 -8.52 0.77 -7.58
C TYR A 34 -8.36 2.25 -7.96
N GLU A 35 -8.80 3.15 -7.07
CA GLU A 35 -8.66 4.61 -7.19
C GLU A 35 -7.81 5.13 -6.02
N PRO A 36 -6.47 5.10 -6.16
CA PRO A 36 -5.55 5.48 -5.10
C PRO A 36 -5.78 6.85 -4.52
N GLU A 37 -6.30 7.82 -5.28
CA GLU A 37 -6.59 9.18 -4.79
C GLU A 37 -7.62 9.20 -3.63
N LEU A 38 -8.43 8.13 -3.45
CA LEU A 38 -9.36 8.00 -2.33
C LEU A 38 -8.68 7.74 -0.97
N ALA A 39 -7.45 7.20 -0.98
CA ALA A 39 -6.68 7.05 0.25
C ALA A 39 -6.23 8.42 0.79
N PRO A 40 -5.89 8.54 2.09
CA PRO A 40 -5.27 9.76 2.60
C PRO A 40 -3.91 10.04 1.92
N ASP A 41 -3.54 11.32 1.83
CA ASP A 41 -2.34 11.81 1.12
C ASP A 41 -1.22 12.27 2.06
N ASP A 42 -1.43 12.15 3.36
CA ASP A 42 -0.58 12.62 4.45
C ASP A 42 0.21 11.49 5.16
N ALA A 43 0.04 10.25 4.70
CA ALA A 43 0.73 9.08 5.22
C ALA A 43 1.01 8.02 4.14
N ILE A 44 1.85 7.06 4.51
CA ILE A 44 2.13 5.87 3.69
C ILE A 44 1.00 4.86 3.91
N HIS A 45 0.46 4.31 2.82
CA HIS A 45 -0.60 3.30 2.89
C HIS A 45 -0.30 2.13 1.97
N LEU A 46 -0.34 0.90 2.50
CA LEU A 46 -0.47 -0.28 1.67
C LEU A 46 -1.88 -0.31 1.08
N LEU A 47 -2.00 -0.24 -0.26
CA LEU A 47 -3.27 -0.25 -0.97
C LEU A 47 -3.68 -1.67 -1.36
N SER A 48 -2.73 -2.46 -1.86
CA SER A 48 -2.98 -3.82 -2.33
C SER A 48 -1.73 -4.70 -2.10
N THR A 49 -1.96 -6.01 -2.00
CA THR A 49 -0.90 -7.03 -2.00
C THR A 49 -1.48 -8.32 -2.56
N THR A 50 -0.65 -9.12 -3.25
CA THR A 50 -1.02 -10.46 -3.70
C THR A 50 -0.60 -11.58 -2.74
N SER A 51 0.13 -11.26 -1.66
CA SER A 51 0.54 -12.19 -0.60
C SER A 51 -0.02 -11.79 0.77
N VAL A 52 0.15 -12.66 1.75
CA VAL A 52 -0.14 -12.34 3.16
C VAL A 52 1.03 -11.53 3.73
N ILE A 53 0.76 -10.30 4.17
CA ILE A 53 1.72 -9.49 4.92
C ILE A 53 1.84 -10.04 6.34
N LYS A 54 3.03 -10.49 6.71
CA LYS A 54 3.36 -10.99 8.06
C LYS A 54 3.63 -9.87 9.05
N SER A 55 4.26 -8.80 8.58
CA SER A 55 4.59 -7.62 9.38
C SER A 55 4.76 -6.42 8.45
N ILE A 56 4.39 -5.24 8.94
CA ILE A 56 4.58 -3.97 8.25
C ILE A 56 4.90 -2.90 9.27
N GLU A 57 5.96 -2.15 9.00
CA GLU A 57 6.48 -1.08 9.86
C GLU A 57 6.52 0.21 9.03
N TYR A 58 5.68 1.17 9.41
CA TYR A 58 5.65 2.50 8.85
C TYR A 58 6.57 3.39 9.68
N VAL A 59 7.72 3.77 9.12
CA VAL A 59 8.74 4.51 9.87
C VAL A 59 8.39 6.00 9.83
N THR A 60 7.87 6.50 10.96
CA THR A 60 7.44 7.90 11.11
C THR A 60 8.48 8.79 11.79
N GLN A 61 9.52 8.20 12.39
CA GLN A 61 10.64 8.90 13.00
C GLN A 61 11.95 8.19 12.62
N PRO A 62 13.01 8.90 12.23
CA PRO A 62 14.31 8.29 12.02
C PRO A 62 14.77 7.69 13.36
N VAL A 63 15.02 6.37 13.39
CA VAL A 63 15.77 5.76 14.48
C VAL A 63 17.19 6.33 14.37
N ILE A 64 17.53 7.29 15.25
CA ILE A 64 18.79 8.06 15.33
C ILE A 64 19.77 7.60 14.26
N ALA A 65 19.57 8.16 13.07
CA ALA A 65 20.25 7.74 11.88
C ALA A 65 21.46 8.65 11.75
N ASP A 66 22.65 8.06 11.70
CA ASP A 66 23.85 8.71 11.17
C ASP A 66 23.46 9.53 9.93
N GLU A 67 23.95 10.76 9.81
CA GLU A 67 23.59 11.72 8.75
C GLU A 67 23.82 11.13 7.33
N ASN A 68 24.60 10.05 7.23
CA ASN A 68 24.86 9.32 5.98
C ASN A 68 24.00 8.07 5.76
N SER A 69 23.21 7.63 6.75
CA SER A 69 22.40 6.42 6.65
C SER A 69 21.16 6.64 5.78
N ASP A 70 20.77 5.61 5.03
CA ASP A 70 19.57 5.69 4.19
C ASP A 70 18.32 5.67 5.07
N GLU A 71 17.47 6.71 4.98
CA GLU A 71 16.22 6.80 5.72
C GLU A 71 15.21 5.79 5.15
N VAL A 72 14.85 4.80 5.97
CA VAL A 72 13.81 3.80 5.64
C VAL A 72 12.44 4.45 5.86
N LEU A 73 11.58 4.37 4.85
CA LEU A 73 10.19 4.86 4.91
C LEU A 73 9.22 3.75 5.33
N LEU A 74 9.44 2.55 4.78
CA LEU A 74 8.57 1.40 4.93
C LEU A 74 9.40 0.13 4.95
N PHE A 75 9.05 -0.77 5.85
CA PHE A 75 9.59 -2.11 5.92
C PHE A 75 8.46 -3.13 6.06
N TYR A 76 8.45 -4.18 5.24
CA TYR A 76 7.44 -5.22 5.38
C TYR A 76 7.97 -6.61 5.01
N ARG A 77 7.24 -7.62 5.47
CA ARG A 77 7.50 -9.03 5.14
C ARG A 77 6.27 -9.72 4.60
N THR A 78 6.44 -10.48 3.54
CA THR A 78 5.40 -11.31 2.92
C THR A 78 5.52 -12.76 3.38
N TYR A 79 4.44 -13.52 3.21
CA TYR A 79 4.48 -14.97 3.40
C TYR A 79 5.17 -15.65 2.22
N ASP A 80 4.73 -15.28 1.01
CA ASP A 80 5.22 -15.80 -0.26
C ASP A 80 6.48 -15.07 -0.71
N GLY A 81 7.35 -15.78 -1.43
CA GLY A 81 8.49 -15.15 -2.11
C GLY A 81 8.07 -14.34 -3.33
N PHE A 82 6.98 -14.75 -3.98
CA PHE A 82 6.38 -14.04 -5.10
C PHE A 82 5.24 -13.15 -4.61
N SER A 83 5.34 -11.85 -4.85
CA SER A 83 4.26 -10.92 -4.54
C SER A 83 4.33 -9.64 -5.37
N VAL A 84 3.19 -8.94 -5.42
CA VAL A 84 3.05 -7.59 -5.95
C VAL A 84 2.32 -6.74 -4.93
N GLU A 85 2.89 -5.59 -4.58
CA GLU A 85 2.29 -4.61 -3.66
C GLU A 85 2.11 -3.28 -4.35
N ASP A 86 0.96 -2.64 -4.10
CA ASP A 86 0.74 -1.23 -4.39
C ASP A 86 0.77 -0.42 -3.10
N ILE A 87 1.62 0.59 -3.05
CA ILE A 87 1.82 1.42 -1.87
C ILE A 87 1.63 2.89 -2.27
N ARG A 88 0.75 3.60 -1.55
CA ARG A 88 0.66 5.06 -1.67
C ARG A 88 1.76 5.71 -0.85
N LEU A 89 2.53 6.59 -1.48
CA LEU A 89 3.58 7.38 -0.86
C LEU A 89 3.36 8.88 -1.09
N MET A 90 3.84 9.69 -0.17
CA MET A 90 3.80 11.16 -0.25
C MET A 90 4.79 11.72 -1.30
N ALA A 91 5.82 10.95 -1.64
CA ALA A 91 6.84 11.30 -2.64
C ALA A 91 7.45 10.04 -3.25
N LYS A 92 8.09 10.18 -4.42
CA LYS A 92 8.80 9.08 -5.09
C LYS A 92 9.93 8.55 -4.19
N PRO A 93 10.08 7.23 -4.02
CA PRO A 93 11.19 6.68 -3.23
C PRO A 93 12.52 6.84 -3.96
N GLY A 94 13.62 6.79 -3.21
CA GLY A 94 14.96 6.79 -3.77
C GLY A 94 15.43 5.40 -4.19
N ARG A 95 15.06 4.39 -3.40
CA ARG A 95 15.46 3.00 -3.64
C ARG A 95 14.46 2.04 -3.01
N VAL A 96 14.33 0.87 -3.61
CA VAL A 96 13.59 -0.27 -3.05
C VAL A 96 14.56 -1.45 -2.97
N MET A 97 14.57 -2.14 -1.83
CA MET A 97 15.41 -3.32 -1.61
C MET A 97 14.55 -4.54 -1.31
N ALA A 98 14.91 -5.68 -1.89
CA ALA A 98 14.29 -6.98 -1.70
C ALA A 98 15.33 -7.98 -1.20
N ASP A 99 15.14 -8.51 0.01
CA ASP A 99 16.12 -9.35 0.74
C ASP A 99 17.55 -8.77 0.71
N GLY A 100 17.66 -7.44 0.84
CA GLY A 100 18.94 -6.72 0.82
C GLY A 100 19.48 -6.37 -0.57
N LYS A 101 18.86 -6.83 -1.66
CA LYS A 101 19.26 -6.49 -3.04
C LYS A 101 18.43 -5.33 -3.57
N SER A 102 19.08 -4.38 -4.25
CA SER A 102 18.36 -3.26 -4.86
C SER A 102 17.52 -3.75 -6.04
N LEU A 103 16.25 -3.35 -6.08
CA LEU A 103 15.38 -3.52 -7.24
C LEU A 103 15.52 -2.32 -8.18
N ASN A 104 15.43 -2.58 -9.48
CA ASN A 104 15.49 -1.53 -10.51
C ASN A 104 14.12 -0.86 -10.67
N GLU A 105 14.14 0.43 -10.99
CA GLU A 105 12.95 1.10 -11.50
C GLU A 105 12.70 0.63 -12.95
N VAL A 106 11.47 0.20 -13.23
CA VAL A 106 11.06 -0.34 -14.53
C VAL A 106 9.82 0.40 -15.05
N ASN A 107 9.63 0.42 -16.36
CA ASN A 107 8.45 1.03 -16.98
C ASN A 107 7.18 0.16 -16.82
N SER A 108 7.35 -1.17 -16.73
CA SER A 108 6.27 -2.14 -16.55
C SER A 108 6.70 -3.28 -15.64
N ILE A 109 5.77 -3.81 -14.85
CA ILE A 109 6.04 -4.74 -13.74
C ILE A 109 6.05 -6.22 -14.19
N GLU A 110 6.80 -6.52 -15.26
CA GLU A 110 6.85 -7.86 -15.85
C GLU A 110 7.78 -8.82 -15.08
N THR A 111 8.81 -8.30 -14.43
CA THR A 111 9.79 -9.04 -13.62
C THR A 111 10.04 -8.33 -12.29
N ASP A 112 10.94 -8.87 -11.47
CA ASP A 112 11.47 -8.20 -10.27
C ASP A 112 11.83 -6.74 -10.57
N GLY A 113 11.27 -5.83 -9.79
CA GLY A 113 11.40 -4.40 -10.03
C GLY A 113 10.33 -3.59 -9.32
N TRP A 114 10.40 -2.29 -9.47
CA TRP A 114 9.35 -1.38 -9.01
C TRP A 114 9.08 -0.31 -10.06
N ASN A 115 7.87 0.24 -10.06
CA ASN A 115 7.57 1.42 -10.87
C ASN A 115 6.89 2.50 -10.02
N TRP A 116 6.89 3.72 -10.54
CA TRP A 116 6.26 4.86 -9.89
C TRP A 116 5.22 5.49 -10.79
N ARG A 117 3.99 5.62 -10.26
CA ARG A 117 2.91 6.36 -10.90
C ARG A 117 2.58 7.61 -10.08
N PRO A 118 2.90 8.82 -10.56
CA PRO A 118 2.55 10.05 -9.86
C PRO A 118 1.03 10.24 -9.80
N LEU A 119 0.56 10.83 -8.69
CA LEU A 119 -0.82 11.31 -8.51
C LEU A 119 -0.80 12.84 -8.37
N LYS A 120 -1.96 13.49 -8.17
CA LYS A 120 -2.01 14.94 -7.87
C LYS A 120 -1.14 15.33 -6.68
N LYS A 121 -1.05 14.45 -5.67
CA LYS A 121 -0.14 14.55 -4.53
C LYS A 121 0.48 13.19 -4.24
N GLY A 122 1.80 13.15 -4.17
CA GLY A 122 2.55 11.90 -4.03
C GLY A 122 2.38 10.98 -5.22
N GLY A 123 2.24 9.68 -4.96
CA GLY A 123 2.06 8.69 -6.01
C GLY A 123 1.90 7.27 -5.48
N VAL A 124 1.80 6.34 -6.42
CA VAL A 124 1.74 4.90 -6.15
C VAL A 124 3.06 4.26 -6.57
N LEU A 125 3.66 3.57 -5.63
CA LEU A 125 4.78 2.66 -5.85
C LEU A 125 4.21 1.25 -6.01
N THR A 126 4.41 0.64 -7.18
CA THR A 126 4.15 -0.80 -7.36
C THR A 126 5.47 -1.55 -7.29
N ILE A 127 5.53 -2.58 -6.45
CA ILE A 127 6.72 -3.42 -6.26
C ILE A 127 6.35 -4.84 -6.67
N LYS A 128 7.19 -5.49 -7.48
CA LYS A 128 7.11 -6.92 -7.76
C LYS A 128 8.41 -7.60 -7.35
N HIS A 129 8.28 -8.72 -6.68
CA HIS A 129 9.39 -9.61 -6.36
C HIS A 129 8.96 -11.06 -6.51
N GLU A 130 9.84 -11.94 -6.97
CA GLU A 130 9.53 -13.35 -7.26
C GLU A 130 10.02 -14.31 -6.18
N THR A 131 11.08 -13.95 -5.45
CA THR A 131 11.67 -14.83 -4.43
C THR A 131 11.86 -14.19 -3.06
N ALA A 132 11.84 -12.86 -2.98
CA ALA A 132 12.13 -12.13 -1.75
C ALA A 132 10.97 -12.18 -0.75
N LYS A 133 11.28 -12.08 0.54
CA LYS A 133 10.26 -12.04 1.61
C LYS A 133 10.35 -10.79 2.48
N GLU A 134 11.39 -10.00 2.31
CA GLU A 134 11.65 -8.79 3.07
C GLU A 134 11.85 -7.61 2.11
N ILE A 135 11.05 -6.56 2.27
CA ILE A 135 11.08 -5.37 1.42
C ILE A 135 11.37 -4.13 2.26
N LYS A 136 12.30 -3.30 1.79
CA LYS A 136 12.62 -1.97 2.36
C LYS A 136 12.45 -0.91 1.29
N VAL A 137 11.65 0.11 1.60
CA VAL A 137 11.51 1.32 0.76
C VAL A 137 12.28 2.45 1.43
N LEU A 138 13.18 3.07 0.69
CA LEU A 138 14.09 4.10 1.19
C LEU A 138 13.78 5.45 0.55
N LYS A 139 13.95 6.51 1.33
CA LYS A 139 13.75 7.89 0.91
C LYS A 139 14.77 8.30 -0.16
N LEU A 140 14.35 9.19 -1.04
CA LEU A 140 15.26 9.84 -1.99
C LEU A 140 16.21 10.79 -1.25
N LYS A 141 17.52 10.65 -1.49
CA LYS A 141 18.55 11.58 -1.04
C LYS A 141 18.66 12.73 -2.05
N TYR A 142 18.78 13.96 -1.56
CA TYR A 142 19.03 15.17 -2.36
C TYR A 142 20.48 15.61 -2.21
#